data_AF-A0A6I6JFV8-F1
#
_entry.id   AF-A0A6I6JFV8-F1
#
_cell.length_a   1.000
_cell.length_b   1.000
_cell.length_c   1.000
_cell.angle_alpha   90.00
_cell.angle_beta   90.00
_cell.angle_gamma   90.00
#
_symmetry.space_group_name_H-M   'P 1'
#
loop_
_entity.id
_entity.type
_entity.pdbx_description
1 polymer ?
#
loop_
_entity_poly.entity_id
_entity_poly.type
_entity_poly.pdbx_seq_one_letter_code
_entity_poly.pdbx_strand_id
1 'polypeptide(L)'
;MAFRRRGLWRQWKASASVIFFLCLSGMLFFEFGGGRSAIAPASGLSGMVAVKGTVRVEDLGLTGEEVGRLNRAVESHKTMFTKVALFLDYSGDSRMTDKTVLVMAMILETGGDCEVRSWGRKVSRAELVSQVALYMDKAAIEYERFLKYPDVKKNFRSLYI
;
A
#
# COMPACT_ATOMS: atom_id res chain seq x y z
N MET A 1 -25.32 -51.35 10.36
CA MET A 1 -24.94 -50.16 9.56
C MET A 1 -25.13 -48.90 10.40
N ALA A 2 -24.05 -48.22 10.80
CA ALA A 2 -24.05 -46.80 11.19
C ALA A 2 -22.59 -46.32 11.36
N PHE A 3 -21.98 -45.86 10.27
CA PHE A 3 -20.62 -45.30 10.26
C PHE A 3 -20.68 -43.85 10.78
N ARG A 4 -20.24 -43.63 12.02
CA ARG A 4 -20.23 -42.31 12.67
C ARG A 4 -19.17 -41.39 12.04
N ARG A 5 -19.60 -40.52 11.12
CA ARG A 5 -18.85 -39.32 10.70
C ARG A 5 -18.79 -38.31 11.86
N ARG A 6 -17.76 -38.35 12.72
CA ARG A 6 -17.53 -37.31 13.75
C ARG A 6 -16.09 -36.78 13.82
N GLY A 7 -15.29 -36.98 12.77
CA GLY A 7 -13.87 -36.57 12.76
C GLY A 7 -13.54 -35.29 11.97
N LEU A 8 -14.40 -34.86 11.04
CA LEU A 8 -13.98 -33.88 10.02
C LEU A 8 -14.11 -32.41 10.46
N TRP A 9 -14.98 -32.09 11.41
CA TRP A 9 -15.30 -30.70 11.76
C TRP A 9 -14.27 -30.04 12.71
N ARG A 10 -13.44 -30.83 13.40
CA ARG A 10 -12.39 -30.31 14.29
C ARG A 10 -11.10 -29.97 13.55
N GLN A 11 -10.76 -30.69 12.48
CA GLN A 11 -9.55 -30.42 11.69
C GLN A 11 -9.65 -29.09 10.92
N TRP A 12 -10.81 -28.74 10.37
CA TRP A 12 -11.00 -27.46 9.66
C TRP A 12 -10.84 -26.23 10.55
N LYS A 13 -11.26 -26.32 11.82
CA LYS A 13 -11.12 -25.21 12.79
C LYS A 13 -9.66 -24.97 13.18
N ALA A 14 -8.87 -26.03 13.31
CA ALA A 14 -7.45 -25.92 13.61
C ALA A 14 -6.69 -25.30 12.43
N SER A 15 -6.96 -25.72 11.20
CA SER A 15 -6.31 -25.18 10.00
C SER A 15 -6.64 -23.70 9.76
N ALA A 16 -7.89 -23.29 9.97
CA ALA A 16 -8.29 -21.89 9.83
C ALA A 16 -7.63 -20.99 10.89
N SER A 17 -7.45 -21.49 12.11
CA SER A 17 -6.82 -20.74 13.21
C SER A 17 -5.32 -20.54 12.99
N VAL A 18 -4.62 -21.55 12.44
CA VAL A 18 -3.19 -21.45 12.12
C VAL A 18 -2.94 -20.51 10.94
N ILE A 19 -3.80 -20.52 9.91
CA ILE A 19 -3.72 -19.55 8.80
C ILE A 19 -4.03 -18.14 9.28
N PHE A 20 -5.01 -17.95 10.17
CA PHE A 20 -5.33 -16.64 10.73
C PHE A 20 -4.18 -16.08 11.59
N PHE A 21 -3.50 -16.93 12.38
CA PHE A 21 -2.30 -16.53 13.11
C PHE A 21 -1.08 -16.29 12.21
N LEU A 22 -0.90 -17.04 11.12
CA LEU A 22 0.13 -16.76 10.13
C LEU A 22 -0.10 -15.42 9.41
N CYS A 23 -1.34 -15.12 9.04
CA CYS A 23 -1.71 -13.82 8.45
C CYS A 23 -1.54 -12.65 9.44
N LEU A 24 -1.79 -12.86 10.73
CA LEU A 24 -1.58 -11.84 11.77
C LEU A 24 -0.09 -11.67 12.15
N SER A 25 0.70 -12.74 12.13
CA SER A 25 2.15 -12.66 12.41
C SER A 25 2.92 -11.91 11.31
N GLY A 26 2.41 -11.91 10.07
CA GLY A 26 2.93 -11.05 8.99
C GLY A 26 2.65 -9.56 9.20
N MET A 27 1.72 -9.19 10.09
CA MET A 27 1.41 -7.78 10.41
C MET A 27 2.20 -7.23 11.60
N LEU A 28 2.93 -8.08 12.35
CA LEU A 28 3.63 -7.67 13.57
C LEU A 28 5.13 -7.37 13.38
N PHE A 29 5.66 -7.45 12.16
CA PHE A 29 6.99 -6.90 11.82
C PHE A 29 6.96 -5.41 11.45
N PHE A 30 6.00 -4.68 12.00
CA PHE A 30 5.89 -3.22 11.90
C PHE A 30 6.25 -2.58 13.26
N GLU A 31 7.34 -3.02 13.88
CA GLU A 31 7.96 -2.25 14.96
C GLU A 31 8.80 -1.11 14.37
N PHE A 32 8.44 0.07 14.84
CA PHE A 32 9.17 1.33 14.78
C PHE A 32 10.65 1.17 15.17
N GLY A 33 11.54 1.64 14.29
CA GLY A 33 12.83 2.22 14.68
C GLY A 33 14.03 1.28 14.65
N GLY A 34 14.93 1.48 13.67
CA GLY A 34 16.29 0.98 13.76
C GLY A 34 16.95 0.60 12.44
N GLY A 35 17.37 1.61 11.67
CA GLY A 35 18.50 1.49 10.74
C GLY A 35 18.35 0.52 9.57
N ARG A 36 17.93 1.04 8.42
CA ARG A 36 18.48 0.68 7.10
C ARG A 36 18.03 1.73 6.10
N SER A 37 19.01 2.50 5.65
CA SER A 37 19.05 3.37 4.49
C SER A 37 17.69 3.84 3.97
N ALA A 38 17.38 5.11 4.23
CA ALA A 38 16.60 5.88 3.26
C ALA A 38 17.36 5.75 1.93
N ILE A 39 16.87 4.85 1.07
CA ILE A 39 17.29 4.75 -0.32
C ILE A 39 17.07 6.16 -0.86
N ALA A 40 18.15 6.83 -1.25
CA ALA A 40 18.08 8.14 -1.87
C ALA A 40 16.99 8.10 -2.94
N PRO A 41 16.08 9.09 -3.03
CA PRO A 41 14.99 9.04 -4.00
C PRO A 41 15.61 8.86 -5.38
N ALA A 42 15.37 7.71 -6.00
CA ALA A 42 15.91 7.45 -7.32
C ALA A 42 15.39 8.53 -8.27
N SER A 43 16.31 9.23 -8.91
CA SER A 43 16.10 9.99 -10.15
C SER A 43 14.79 10.80 -10.21
N GLY A 44 14.69 11.86 -9.42
CA GLY A 44 13.72 12.94 -9.67
C GLY A 44 12.29 12.74 -9.17
N LEU A 45 11.99 11.68 -8.42
CA LEU A 45 10.73 11.60 -7.67
C LEU A 45 10.68 12.69 -6.58
N SER A 46 9.49 13.26 -6.35
CA SER A 46 9.25 14.22 -5.28
C SER A 46 9.67 13.64 -3.93
N GLY A 47 10.28 14.45 -3.07
CA GLY A 47 10.66 14.05 -1.71
C GLY A 47 9.47 13.64 -0.82
N MET A 48 8.24 13.91 -1.27
CA MET A 48 7.02 13.44 -0.63
C MET A 48 6.73 11.95 -0.91
N VAL A 49 7.32 11.37 -1.97
CA VAL A 49 7.10 9.97 -2.37
C VAL A 49 8.20 9.09 -1.79
N ALA A 50 7.81 8.11 -0.98
CA ALA A 50 8.69 7.07 -0.48
C ALA A 50 8.21 5.71 -1.03
N VAL A 51 9.04 5.06 -1.84
CA VAL A 51 8.76 3.69 -2.29
C VAL A 51 9.36 2.70 -1.29
N LYS A 52 8.54 1.73 -0.85
CA LYS A 52 8.87 0.70 0.13
C LYS A 52 8.49 -0.67 -0.43
N GLY A 53 9.02 -1.75 0.16
CA GLY A 53 8.72 -3.13 -0.21
C GLY A 53 9.92 -3.85 -0.80
N THR A 54 9.67 -4.95 -1.51
CA THR A 54 10.74 -5.75 -2.15
C THR A 54 11.28 -5.13 -3.43
N VAL A 55 10.55 -4.18 -4.04
CA VAL A 55 10.92 -3.55 -5.31
C VAL A 55 11.63 -2.22 -5.08
N ARG A 56 12.85 -2.07 -5.62
CA ARG A 56 13.55 -0.78 -5.61
C ARG A 56 13.02 0.11 -6.73
N VAL A 57 13.11 1.43 -6.53
CA VAL A 57 12.66 2.40 -7.54
C VAL A 57 13.42 2.26 -8.85
N GLU A 58 14.72 1.97 -8.78
CA GLU A 58 15.54 1.79 -9.98
C GLU A 58 15.07 0.58 -10.81
N ASP A 59 14.60 -0.47 -10.13
CA ASP A 59 14.13 -1.70 -10.77
C ASP A 59 12.81 -1.49 -11.51
N LEU A 60 11.99 -0.51 -11.08
CA LEU A 60 10.77 -0.14 -11.79
C LEU A 60 11.07 0.35 -13.21
N GLY A 61 12.27 0.87 -13.49
CA GLY A 61 12.59 1.42 -14.80
C GLY A 61 11.60 2.52 -15.23
N LEU A 62 11.24 3.42 -14.31
CA LEU A 62 10.33 4.52 -14.59
C LEU A 62 10.92 5.44 -15.66
N THR A 63 10.14 5.74 -16.69
CA THR A 63 10.51 6.75 -17.68
C THR A 63 10.44 8.16 -17.08
N GLY A 64 11.13 9.13 -17.68
CA GLY A 64 11.04 10.53 -17.23
C GLY A 64 9.60 11.08 -17.29
N GLU A 65 8.81 10.61 -18.25
CA GLU A 65 7.39 10.97 -18.35
C GLU A 65 6.58 10.41 -17.18
N GLU A 66 6.79 9.13 -16.84
CA GLU A 66 6.16 8.48 -15.69
C GLU A 66 6.50 9.16 -14.37
N VAL A 67 7.78 9.52 -14.16
CA VAL A 67 8.21 10.30 -12.99
C VAL A 67 7.50 11.66 -12.96
N GLY A 68 7.43 12.36 -14.09
CA GLY A 68 6.72 13.64 -14.19
C GLY A 68 5.21 13.51 -13.92
N ARG A 69 4.57 12.40 -14.29
CA ARG A 69 3.17 12.13 -13.98
C ARG A 69 2.96 11.86 -12.49
N LEU A 70 3.81 11.04 -11.86
CA LEU A 70 3.76 10.79 -10.42
C LEU A 70 3.95 12.08 -9.62
N ASN A 71 4.95 12.88 -9.97
CA ASN A 71 5.21 14.15 -9.29
C ASN A 71 4.05 15.12 -9.43
N ARG A 72 3.41 15.21 -10.60
CA ARG A 72 2.23 16.05 -10.79
C ARG A 72 1.04 15.59 -9.96
N ALA A 73 0.80 14.28 -9.87
CA ALA A 73 -0.27 13.72 -9.04
C ALA A 73 -0.04 13.99 -7.54
N VAL A 74 1.22 13.98 -7.10
CA VAL A 74 1.56 14.33 -5.71
C VAL A 74 1.40 15.82 -5.47
N GLU A 75 1.89 16.64 -6.39
CA GLU A 75 1.82 18.09 -6.30
C GLU A 75 0.37 18.61 -6.29
N SER A 76 -0.53 17.98 -7.05
CA SER A 76 -1.96 18.36 -7.07
C SER A 76 -2.66 18.16 -5.72
N HIS A 77 -2.14 17.27 -4.87
CA HIS A 77 -2.73 16.92 -3.58
C HIS A 77 -1.86 17.30 -2.37
N LYS A 78 -0.81 18.11 -2.57
CA LYS A 78 0.16 18.47 -1.52
C LYS A 78 -0.43 19.24 -0.34
N THR A 79 -1.58 19.88 -0.54
CA THR A 79 -2.30 20.61 0.51
C THR A 79 -3.04 19.67 1.45
N MET A 80 -3.35 18.44 1.00
CA MET A 80 -4.04 17.42 1.79
C MET A 80 -3.07 16.42 2.39
N PHE A 81 -2.10 15.96 1.58
CA PHE A 81 -1.16 14.92 1.96
C PHE A 81 0.24 15.50 2.12
N THR A 82 0.87 15.21 3.26
CA THR A 82 2.24 15.63 3.57
C THR A 82 3.25 14.61 3.06
N LYS A 83 2.85 13.34 2.93
CA LYS A 83 3.71 12.24 2.51
C LYS A 83 2.92 11.11 1.86
N VAL A 84 3.53 10.47 0.88
CA VAL A 84 2.98 9.35 0.13
C VAL A 84 3.97 8.19 0.22
N ALA A 85 3.61 7.16 0.99
CA ALA A 85 4.36 5.91 1.02
C ALA A 85 3.71 4.90 0.07
N LEU A 86 4.43 4.53 -0.99
CA LEU A 86 4.01 3.54 -1.98
C LEU A 86 4.69 2.20 -1.66
N PHE A 87 3.92 1.19 -1.30
CA PHE A 87 4.42 -0.16 -1.04
C PHE A 87 4.26 -1.00 -2.30
N LEU A 88 5.37 -1.52 -2.80
CA LEU A 88 5.43 -2.35 -4.00
C LEU A 88 6.15 -3.65 -3.68
N ASP A 89 5.41 -4.74 -3.78
CA ASP A 89 5.96 -6.08 -3.67
C ASP A 89 5.84 -6.81 -5.01
N TYR A 90 6.90 -7.54 -5.32
CA TYR A 90 6.98 -8.44 -6.45
C TYR A 90 7.65 -9.74 -6.02
N SER A 91 7.09 -10.85 -6.47
CA SER A 91 7.67 -12.18 -6.33
C SER A 91 7.95 -12.75 -7.71
N GLY A 92 9.17 -12.60 -8.19
CA GLY A 92 9.64 -13.26 -9.40
C GLY A 92 11.12 -13.02 -9.67
N ASP A 93 11.73 -13.97 -10.37
CA ASP A 93 13.19 -14.07 -10.50
C ASP A 93 13.71 -13.38 -11.77
N SER A 94 12.81 -12.83 -12.58
CA SER A 94 13.11 -12.21 -13.88
C SER A 94 13.13 -10.69 -13.81
N ARG A 95 13.86 -10.07 -14.74
CA ARG A 95 13.83 -8.62 -14.98
C ARG A 95 12.38 -8.14 -15.12
N MET A 96 12.06 -7.03 -14.45
CA MET A 96 10.74 -6.44 -14.52
C MET A 96 10.42 -5.98 -15.95
N THR A 97 9.22 -6.32 -16.41
CA THR A 97 8.67 -5.96 -17.71
C THR A 97 7.34 -5.25 -17.51
N ASP A 98 6.81 -4.61 -18.54
CA ASP A 98 5.52 -3.93 -18.51
C ASP A 98 4.35 -4.83 -18.05
N LYS A 99 4.46 -6.14 -18.30
CA LYS A 99 3.46 -7.15 -17.93
C LYS A 99 3.66 -7.72 -16.52
N THR A 100 4.75 -7.35 -15.84
CA THR A 100 5.03 -7.81 -14.49
C THR A 100 3.93 -7.33 -13.55
N VAL A 101 3.35 -8.26 -12.79
CA VAL A 101 2.30 -7.94 -11.82
C VAL A 101 2.93 -7.63 -10.47
N LEU A 102 2.64 -6.44 -9.97
CA LEU A 102 3.05 -5.92 -8.68
C LEU A 102 1.88 -5.95 -7.70
N VAL A 103 2.16 -6.18 -6.42
CA VAL A 103 1.21 -5.88 -5.35
C VAL A 103 1.49 -4.46 -4.87
N MET A 104 0.53 -3.58 -5.08
CA MET A 104 0.61 -2.15 -4.75
C MET A 104 -0.31 -1.84 -3.57
N ALA A 105 0.22 -1.14 -2.57
CA ALA A 105 -0.54 -0.48 -1.51
C ALA A 105 0.01 0.93 -1.27
N MET A 106 -0.80 1.82 -0.68
CA MET A 106 -0.44 3.21 -0.45
C MET A 106 -0.82 3.64 0.96
N ILE A 107 0.02 4.48 1.57
CA ILE A 107 -0.30 5.23 2.77
C ILE A 107 -0.06 6.70 2.46
N LEU A 108 -1.10 7.51 2.62
CA LEU A 108 -1.05 8.95 2.45
C LEU A 108 -1.20 9.58 3.83
N GLU A 109 -0.12 10.17 4.33
CA GLU A 109 -0.11 10.91 5.60
C GLU A 109 -0.73 12.28 5.35
N THR A 110 -1.67 12.70 6.20
CA THR A 110 -2.29 14.03 6.11
C THR A 110 -1.58 15.03 7.04
N GLY A 111 -1.89 16.32 6.93
CA GLY A 111 -1.37 17.34 7.85
C GLY A 111 -1.85 17.22 9.32
N GLY A 112 -2.63 16.20 9.67
CA GLY A 112 -3.04 15.89 11.04
C GLY A 112 -2.81 14.41 11.38
N ASP A 113 -3.36 13.94 12.51
CA ASP A 113 -3.17 12.57 13.01
C ASP A 113 -3.96 11.48 12.25
N CYS A 114 -4.25 11.69 10.97
CA CYS A 114 -5.00 10.76 10.13
C CYS A 114 -4.17 10.32 8.91
N GLU A 115 -4.21 9.03 8.62
CA GLU A 115 -3.62 8.44 7.42
C GLU A 115 -4.71 7.84 6.54
N VAL A 116 -4.62 8.04 5.22
CA VAL A 116 -5.44 7.31 4.25
C VAL A 116 -4.64 6.15 3.70
N ARG A 117 -5.14 4.93 3.90
CA ARG A 117 -4.46 3.69 3.52
C ARG A 117 -5.25 2.97 2.45
N SER A 118 -4.58 2.48 1.41
CA SER A 118 -5.23 1.60 0.44
C SER A 118 -4.99 0.12 0.74
N TRP A 119 -5.98 -0.70 0.44
CA TRP A 119 -5.79 -2.15 0.41
C TRP A 119 -4.81 -2.55 -0.69
N GLY A 120 -4.00 -3.58 -0.42
CA GLY A 120 -3.09 -4.14 -1.42
C GLY A 120 -3.84 -4.67 -2.64
N ARG A 121 -3.39 -4.27 -3.83
CA ARG A 121 -4.02 -4.65 -5.11
C ARG A 121 -2.96 -5.06 -6.13
N LYS A 122 -3.35 -5.99 -7.00
CA LYS A 122 -2.50 -6.40 -8.12
C LYS A 122 -2.60 -5.37 -9.24
N VAL A 123 -1.46 -4.90 -9.72
CA VAL A 123 -1.35 -3.93 -10.82
C VAL A 123 -0.22 -4.36 -11.75
N SER A 124 -0.41 -4.23 -13.06
CA SER A 124 0.70 -4.45 -13.99
C SER A 124 1.70 -3.29 -13.90
N ARG A 125 2.98 -3.53 -14.18
CA ARG A 125 3.99 -2.46 -14.17
C ARG A 125 3.61 -1.33 -15.12
N ALA A 126 3.07 -1.62 -16.30
CA ALA A 126 2.59 -0.63 -17.25
C ALA A 126 1.50 0.30 -16.69
N GLU A 127 0.63 -0.23 -15.82
CA GLU A 127 -0.49 0.52 -15.23
C GLU A 127 -0.15 1.13 -13.87
N LEU A 128 1.05 0.88 -13.33
CA LEU A 128 1.41 1.29 -11.97
C LEU A 128 1.18 2.80 -11.76
N VAL A 129 1.71 3.64 -12.65
CA VAL A 129 1.67 5.10 -12.49
C VAL A 129 0.25 5.64 -12.60
N SER A 130 -0.53 5.14 -13.55
CA SER A 130 -1.93 5.56 -13.70
C SER A 130 -2.79 5.11 -12.53
N GLN A 131 -2.54 3.92 -11.99
CA GLN A 131 -3.22 3.45 -10.78
C GLN A 131 -2.83 4.27 -9.56
N VAL A 132 -1.54 4.55 -9.35
CA VAL A 132 -1.10 5.41 -8.23
C VAL A 132 -1.82 6.76 -8.27
N ALA A 133 -1.83 7.44 -9.42
CA ALA A 133 -2.54 8.71 -9.57
C ALA A 133 -4.05 8.57 -9.25
N LEU A 134 -4.70 7.55 -9.81
CA LEU A 134 -6.12 7.28 -9.55
C LEU A 134 -6.43 7.05 -8.06
N TYR A 135 -5.56 6.33 -7.34
CA TYR A 135 -5.74 6.08 -5.91
C TYR A 135 -5.45 7.31 -5.07
N MET A 136 -4.55 8.20 -5.48
CA MET A 136 -4.38 9.50 -4.84
C MET A 136 -5.65 10.34 -4.95
N ASP A 137 -6.25 10.42 -6.14
CA ASP A 137 -7.51 11.14 -6.35
C ASP A 137 -8.65 10.58 -5.50
N LYS A 138 -8.78 9.25 -5.45
CA LYS A 138 -9.76 8.58 -4.60
C LYS A 138 -9.51 8.86 -3.11
N ALA A 139 -8.26 8.81 -2.67
CA ALA A 139 -7.88 9.12 -1.30
C ALA A 139 -8.24 10.56 -0.93
N ALA A 140 -7.99 11.52 -1.83
CA ALA A 140 -8.34 12.92 -1.63
C ALA A 140 -9.85 13.09 -1.46
N ILE A 141 -10.65 12.52 -2.38
CA ILE A 141 -12.12 12.60 -2.34
C ILE A 141 -12.68 11.98 -1.05
N GLU A 142 -12.20 10.80 -0.66
CA GLU A 142 -12.67 10.15 0.56
C GLU A 142 -12.23 10.91 1.82
N TYR A 143 -11.03 11.48 1.84
CA TYR A 143 -10.58 12.31 2.95
C TYR A 143 -11.38 13.62 3.06
N GLU A 144 -11.68 14.30 1.96
CA GLU A 144 -12.54 15.49 1.97
C GLU A 144 -13.95 15.18 2.47
N ARG A 145 -14.51 14.02 2.09
CA ARG A 145 -15.80 13.56 2.64
C ARG A 145 -15.69 13.29 4.13
N PHE A 146 -14.62 12.64 4.57
CA PHE A 146 -14.37 12.35 5.97
C PHE A 146 -14.26 13.61 6.82
N LEU A 147 -13.63 14.68 6.30
CA LEU A 147 -13.52 15.97 6.99
C LEU A 147 -14.88 16.64 7.29
N LYS A 148 -15.96 16.26 6.60
CA LYS A 148 -17.32 16.76 6.88
C LYS A 148 -17.91 16.21 8.18
N TYR A 149 -17.29 15.20 8.79
CA TYR A 149 -17.75 14.53 10.01
C TYR A 149 -16.76 14.75 11.17
N PRO A 150 -16.71 15.94 11.78
CA PRO A 150 -15.68 16.32 12.75
C PRO A 150 -15.69 15.46 14.03
N ASP A 151 -16.86 14.94 14.42
CA ASP A 151 -16.99 14.07 15.59
C ASP A 151 -16.31 12.70 15.39
N VAL A 152 -16.23 12.25 14.14
CA VAL A 152 -15.55 11.01 13.74
C VAL A 152 -14.03 11.24 13.67
N LYS A 153 -13.58 12.42 13.24
CA LYS A 153 -12.14 12.75 13.12
C LYS A 153 -11.36 12.60 14.44
N LYS A 154 -11.99 12.87 15.58
CA LYS A 154 -11.34 12.73 16.90
C LYS A 154 -10.97 11.28 17.26
N ASN A 155 -11.63 10.30 16.64
CA ASN A 155 -11.53 8.90 17.02
C ASN A 155 -10.81 8.01 15.99
N PHE A 156 -10.63 8.48 14.76
CA PHE A 156 -10.08 7.66 13.67
C PHE A 156 -8.73 8.17 13.21
N ARG A 157 -7.69 7.36 13.46
CA ARG A 157 -6.31 7.59 13.01
C ARG A 157 -6.04 7.09 11.59
N SER A 158 -6.93 6.27 11.03
CA SER A 158 -6.76 5.71 9.69
C SER A 158 -8.08 5.54 8.97
N LEU A 159 -8.10 5.95 7.69
CA LEU A 159 -9.17 5.72 6.73
C LEU A 159 -8.69 4.69 5.70
N TYR A 160 -9.47 3.65 5.43
CA TYR A 160 -9.13 2.62 4.46
C TYR A 160 -9.94 2.74 3.16
N ILE A 161 -9.27 2.62 2.01
CA ILE A 161 -9.85 2.72 0.65
C ILE A 161 -9.44 1.57 -0.29
#